data_AF-W6ZGX6-F1
#
_entry.id   AF-W6ZGX6-F1
#
_cell.length_a   1.000
_cell.length_b   1.000
_cell.length_c   1.000
_cell.angle_alpha   90.00
_cell.angle_beta   90.00
_cell.angle_gamma   90.00
#
_symmetry.space_group_name_H-M   'P 1'
#
loop_
_entity.id
_entity.type
_entity.pdbx_description
1 polymer ?
#
loop_
_entity_poly.entity_id
_entity_poly.type
_entity_poly.pdbx_seq_one_letter_code
_entity_poly.pdbx_strand_id
1 'polypeptide(L)'
;MSSGRPVVHQDYIAKIRYSNALPPPPCPPKLLDIPNTGLSSGQYTSAGFASRLAREQSLNIEADAELGMPIDLVGIPKVFDGDESAIQAMPRPPPLSAADKALMRPPNALGKSTSHVSSATFLRRTEYVTASTTGGSKFESSNSSNTMRLRRKRKQVETSLDDPTNISRHILKGFNIAYPADAYNGQDSAENIRAAESTPEERLAWNKPKHPRNPNLKLLDSYPLLPDWDATPDTGGYMVFKFTAPPINNPLDPSYDPRLDVALLRPAGQTIEDQERYMEDLQAHKLDPTVPPPIARYQFEFFLPSDKSKVRGIKRNFTTHDPTNEADIDFDIAEDDEGQPRKCFKYDNIRTYETSQQVGDPSDTYGDVVALALHDPEKHESEPLRDTKLQKAAYFYPITQRTSLRPRRPGRVDMTEEQPKVDIIEAAGKDPESFERREMYRKRAEGMEVGE
;
A
#
# COMPACT_ATOMS: atom_id res chain seq x y z
N MET A 1 -74.08 -77.53 -54.55
CA MET A 1 -72.66 -77.97 -54.51
C MET A 1 -71.90 -77.09 -55.49
N SER A 2 -71.32 -75.98 -55.04
CA SER A 2 -70.44 -75.13 -55.85
C SER A 2 -69.15 -74.86 -55.08
N SER A 3 -68.05 -75.34 -55.65
CA SER A 3 -66.68 -75.27 -55.14
C SER A 3 -66.18 -73.82 -55.06
N GLY A 4 -65.53 -73.46 -53.95
CA GLY A 4 -64.90 -72.16 -53.77
C GLY A 4 -63.70 -71.96 -54.70
N ARG A 5 -63.64 -70.81 -55.39
CA ARG A 5 -62.51 -70.41 -56.25
C ARG A 5 -61.36 -69.82 -55.42
N PRO A 6 -60.09 -70.00 -55.84
CA PRO A 6 -58.92 -69.51 -55.11
C PRO A 6 -58.77 -67.99 -55.21
N VAL A 7 -58.32 -67.36 -54.13
CA VAL A 7 -58.09 -65.90 -54.03
C VAL A 7 -56.82 -65.53 -54.80
N VAL A 8 -56.92 -64.55 -55.72
CA VAL A 8 -55.79 -63.98 -56.47
C VAL A 8 -55.28 -62.75 -55.73
N HIS A 9 -54.02 -62.77 -55.26
CA HIS A 9 -53.39 -61.60 -54.64
C HIS A 9 -52.95 -60.60 -55.72
N GLN A 10 -53.61 -59.45 -55.78
CA GLN A 10 -53.18 -58.30 -56.56
C GLN A 10 -52.41 -57.36 -55.64
N ASP A 11 -51.20 -56.95 -56.05
CA ASP A 11 -50.38 -55.96 -55.34
C ASP A 11 -49.89 -54.88 -56.32
N TYR A 12 -49.51 -53.71 -55.79
CA TYR A 12 -49.19 -52.53 -56.60
C TYR A 12 -47.87 -52.71 -57.37
N ILE A 13 -47.94 -52.74 -58.71
CA ILE A 13 -46.76 -52.93 -59.55
C ILE A 13 -46.07 -51.58 -59.79
N ALA A 14 -45.00 -51.32 -59.02
CA ALA A 14 -44.11 -50.18 -59.21
C ALA A 14 -42.73 -50.62 -59.73
N LYS A 15 -42.21 -49.91 -60.73
CA LYS A 15 -40.90 -50.20 -61.32
C LYS A 15 -39.78 -49.61 -60.45
N ILE A 16 -39.13 -50.44 -59.66
CA ILE A 16 -38.00 -50.03 -58.81
C ILE A 16 -36.70 -50.07 -59.63
N ARG A 17 -36.03 -48.91 -59.80
CA ARG A 17 -34.70 -48.79 -60.40
C ARG A 17 -33.78 -47.98 -59.49
N TYR A 18 -32.57 -48.48 -59.28
CA TYR A 18 -31.50 -47.74 -58.60
C TYR A 18 -30.73 -46.91 -59.63
N SER A 19 -30.53 -45.61 -59.35
CA SER A 19 -29.75 -44.70 -60.20
C SER A 19 -28.58 -44.14 -59.40
N ASN A 20 -27.40 -44.08 -60.01
CA ASN A 20 -26.19 -43.48 -59.45
C ASN A 20 -25.69 -42.38 -60.38
N ALA A 21 -26.43 -41.26 -60.44
CA ALA A 21 -26.03 -40.12 -61.25
C ALA A 21 -24.82 -39.44 -60.61
N LEU A 22 -23.68 -39.41 -61.33
CA LEU A 22 -22.47 -38.75 -60.86
C LEU A 22 -22.65 -37.23 -60.89
N PRO A 23 -22.04 -36.50 -59.93
CA PRO A 23 -22.06 -35.04 -59.96
C PRO A 23 -21.26 -34.50 -61.16
N PRO A 24 -21.63 -33.32 -61.68
CA PRO A 24 -20.84 -32.66 -62.72
C PRO A 24 -19.43 -32.29 -62.21
N PRO A 25 -18.43 -32.14 -63.11
CA PRO A 25 -17.06 -31.85 -62.72
C PRO A 25 -16.96 -30.51 -61.96
N PRO A 26 -16.20 -30.44 -60.86
CA PRO A 26 -16.25 -29.31 -59.92
C PRO A 26 -15.47 -28.05 -60.35
N CYS A 27 -14.76 -28.07 -61.49
CA CYS A 27 -14.00 -26.95 -62.06
C CYS A 27 -13.37 -26.00 -61.03
N PRO A 28 -12.46 -26.49 -60.15
CA PRO A 28 -11.86 -25.64 -59.12
C PRO A 28 -10.98 -24.55 -59.75
N PRO A 29 -10.74 -23.44 -59.03
CA PRO A 29 -9.90 -22.36 -59.52
C PRO A 29 -8.47 -22.86 -59.77
N LYS A 30 -7.86 -22.41 -60.88
CA LYS A 30 -6.48 -22.75 -61.23
C LYS A 30 -5.51 -21.91 -60.40
N LEU A 31 -4.59 -22.57 -59.71
CA LEU A 31 -3.47 -21.89 -59.05
C LEU A 31 -2.48 -21.40 -60.11
N LEU A 32 -1.96 -20.20 -59.92
CA LEU A 32 -0.93 -19.62 -60.77
C LEU A 32 0.44 -19.86 -60.15
N ASP A 33 1.45 -20.07 -60.98
CA ASP A 33 2.83 -20.18 -60.52
C ASP A 33 3.35 -18.81 -60.09
N ILE A 34 3.79 -18.73 -58.84
CA ILE A 34 4.38 -17.52 -58.27
C ILE A 34 5.85 -17.45 -58.68
N PRO A 35 6.31 -16.37 -59.33
CA PRO A 35 7.71 -16.25 -59.74
C PRO A 35 8.64 -16.23 -58.52
N ASN A 36 9.65 -17.09 -58.53
CA ASN A 36 10.66 -17.20 -57.47
C ASN A 36 12.07 -17.09 -58.07
N THR A 37 12.99 -16.50 -57.31
CA THR A 37 14.42 -16.45 -57.65
C THR A 37 15.04 -17.83 -57.42
N GLY A 38 14.97 -18.67 -58.44
CA GLY A 38 15.64 -19.97 -58.44
C GLY A 38 17.17 -19.87 -58.51
N LEU A 39 17.84 -21.01 -58.57
CA LEU A 39 19.31 -21.08 -58.66
C LEU A 39 19.87 -20.37 -59.92
N SER A 40 19.09 -20.31 -61.00
CA SER A 40 19.43 -19.58 -62.23
C SER A 40 19.45 -18.06 -62.06
N SER A 41 18.84 -17.52 -60.99
CA SER A 41 18.81 -16.08 -60.69
C SER A 41 20.17 -15.53 -60.22
N GLY A 42 21.19 -16.37 -60.04
CA GLY A 42 22.55 -15.94 -59.70
C GLY A 42 22.77 -15.52 -58.24
N GLN A 43 21.70 -15.25 -57.49
CA GLN A 43 21.78 -14.80 -56.09
C GLN A 43 22.48 -15.82 -55.19
N TYR A 44 22.10 -17.10 -55.32
CA TYR A 44 22.67 -18.20 -54.52
C TYR A 44 24.01 -18.73 -55.05
N THR A 45 24.36 -18.44 -56.29
CA THR A 45 25.64 -18.86 -56.91
C THR A 45 26.69 -17.75 -56.91
N SER A 46 26.35 -16.56 -56.40
CA SER A 46 27.28 -15.44 -56.27
C SER A 46 28.32 -15.69 -55.18
N ALA A 47 29.56 -15.24 -55.39
CA ALA A 47 30.62 -15.30 -54.37
C ALA A 47 30.25 -14.54 -53.08
N GLY A 48 29.42 -13.49 -53.20
CA GLY A 48 28.90 -12.73 -52.07
C GLY A 48 28.04 -13.58 -51.12
N PHE A 49 27.31 -14.56 -51.65
CA PHE A 49 26.50 -15.48 -50.84
C PHE A 49 27.37 -16.33 -49.89
N ALA A 50 28.58 -16.72 -50.33
CA ALA A 50 29.54 -17.47 -49.53
C ALA A 50 30.42 -16.61 -48.59
N SER A 51 30.34 -15.28 -48.66
CA SER A 51 31.20 -14.37 -47.89
C SER A 51 31.04 -14.50 -46.37
N ARG A 52 29.84 -14.86 -45.90
CA ARG A 52 29.61 -15.12 -44.46
C ARG A 52 30.35 -16.37 -44.01
N LEU A 53 30.28 -17.44 -44.80
CA LEU A 53 30.97 -18.69 -44.52
C LEU A 53 32.49 -18.50 -44.50
N ALA A 54 33.03 -17.76 -45.46
CA ALA A 54 34.46 -17.47 -45.54
C ALA A 54 34.99 -16.69 -44.31
N ARG A 55 34.18 -15.78 -43.74
CA ARG A 55 34.57 -15.00 -42.54
C ARG A 55 34.44 -15.78 -41.24
N GLU A 56 33.63 -16.83 -41.21
CA GLU A 56 33.47 -17.71 -40.05
C GLU A 56 34.61 -18.73 -39.95
N GLN A 57 35.32 -18.98 -41.05
CA GLN A 57 36.50 -19.84 -41.03
C GLN A 57 37.56 -19.27 -40.09
N SER A 58 38.04 -20.10 -39.16
CA SER A 58 39.09 -19.74 -38.22
C SER A 58 40.35 -19.30 -38.96
N LEU A 59 40.89 -18.13 -38.60
CA LEU A 59 42.12 -17.63 -39.16
C LEU A 59 43.29 -18.55 -38.79
N ASN A 60 44.16 -18.81 -39.76
CA ASN A 60 45.42 -19.46 -39.47
C ASN A 60 46.31 -18.50 -38.66
N ILE A 61 46.75 -18.95 -37.49
CA ILE A 61 47.67 -18.21 -36.61
C ILE A 61 49.12 -18.71 -36.74
N GLU A 62 49.37 -19.73 -37.57
CA GLU A 62 50.70 -20.20 -37.92
C GLU A 62 51.37 -19.17 -38.85
N ALA A 63 52.23 -18.34 -38.26
CA ALA A 63 52.93 -17.27 -38.99
C ALA A 63 54.08 -17.81 -39.84
N ASP A 64 54.88 -18.71 -39.28
CA ASP A 64 56.00 -19.40 -39.91
C ASP A 64 56.16 -20.81 -39.29
N ALA A 65 57.16 -21.56 -39.76
CA ALA A 65 57.45 -22.90 -39.27
C ALA A 65 57.84 -22.97 -37.77
N GLU A 66 58.23 -21.84 -37.17
CA GLU A 66 58.67 -21.73 -35.77
C GLU A 66 57.67 -20.91 -34.91
N LEU A 67 56.44 -20.74 -35.42
CA LEU A 67 55.35 -20.00 -34.77
C LEU A 67 55.75 -18.59 -34.28
N GLY A 68 56.61 -17.91 -35.04
CA GLY A 68 57.09 -16.56 -34.75
C GLY A 68 58.12 -16.47 -33.61
N MET A 69 58.65 -17.61 -33.14
CA MET A 69 59.72 -17.68 -32.14
C MET A 69 60.97 -18.33 -32.75
N PRO A 70 61.83 -17.56 -33.43
CA PRO A 70 62.96 -18.13 -34.16
C PRO A 70 63.99 -18.77 -33.21
N ILE A 71 64.29 -20.05 -33.41
CA ILE A 71 65.28 -20.78 -32.61
C ILE A 71 66.64 -20.70 -33.30
N ASP A 72 67.34 -19.59 -33.08
CA ASP A 72 68.69 -19.35 -33.60
C ASP A 72 69.71 -19.22 -32.47
N LEU A 73 70.84 -19.92 -32.60
CA LEU A 73 71.96 -19.88 -31.66
C LEU A 73 72.98 -18.79 -32.03
N VAL A 74 72.88 -18.22 -33.24
CA VAL A 74 73.78 -17.16 -33.71
C VAL A 74 73.56 -15.89 -32.90
N GLY A 75 74.63 -15.40 -32.27
CA GLY A 75 74.60 -14.19 -31.44
C GLY A 75 74.45 -14.45 -29.94
N ILE A 76 74.19 -15.69 -29.52
CA ILE A 76 74.21 -16.05 -28.10
C ILE A 76 75.67 -16.23 -27.65
N PRO A 77 76.11 -15.58 -26.56
CA PRO A 77 77.49 -15.67 -26.10
C PRO A 77 77.94 -17.11 -25.81
N LYS A 78 79.11 -17.50 -26.34
CA LYS A 78 79.86 -18.73 -26.01
C LYS A 78 79.18 -20.08 -26.27
N VAL A 79 78.00 -20.10 -26.90
CA VAL A 79 77.27 -21.34 -27.20
C VAL A 79 78.05 -22.27 -28.14
N PHE A 80 78.77 -21.72 -29.13
CA PHE A 80 79.62 -22.51 -30.03
C PHE A 80 80.94 -22.99 -29.40
N ASP A 81 81.31 -22.47 -28.23
CA ASP A 81 82.52 -22.86 -27.48
C ASP A 81 82.23 -23.99 -26.45
N GLY A 82 80.99 -24.49 -26.40
CA GLY A 82 80.54 -25.55 -25.49
C GLY A 82 80.01 -25.05 -24.14
N ASP A 83 79.88 -23.73 -23.95
CA ASP A 83 79.26 -23.13 -22.77
C ASP A 83 77.80 -22.75 -23.06
N GLU A 84 76.87 -23.61 -22.64
CA GLU A 84 75.43 -23.44 -22.83
C GLU A 84 74.76 -22.62 -21.72
N SER A 85 75.52 -22.00 -20.82
CA SER A 85 74.96 -21.29 -19.65
C SER A 85 73.97 -20.18 -20.02
N ALA A 86 74.10 -19.57 -21.20
CA ALA A 86 73.22 -18.49 -21.67
C ALA A 86 71.79 -18.95 -22.04
N ILE A 87 71.61 -20.23 -22.42
CA ILE A 87 70.31 -20.81 -22.78
C ILE A 87 69.74 -21.72 -21.68
N GLN A 88 70.52 -21.97 -20.63
CA GLN A 88 70.07 -22.77 -19.50
C GLN A 88 69.12 -21.99 -18.59
N ALA A 89 68.11 -22.69 -18.08
CA ALA A 89 67.24 -22.14 -17.07
C ALA A 89 68.05 -21.79 -15.80
N MET A 90 67.75 -20.64 -15.19
CA MET A 90 68.39 -20.24 -13.95
C MET A 90 68.15 -21.28 -12.85
N PRO A 91 69.17 -21.65 -12.03
CA PRO A 91 69.01 -22.62 -10.94
C PRO A 91 67.97 -22.22 -9.90
N ARG A 92 67.69 -20.92 -9.79
CA ARG A 92 66.68 -20.35 -8.90
C ARG A 92 65.76 -19.44 -9.72
N PRO A 93 64.51 -19.85 -10.01
CA PRO A 93 63.62 -19.04 -10.82
C PRO A 93 63.26 -17.75 -10.07
N PRO A 94 63.26 -16.58 -10.75
CA PRO A 94 62.85 -15.32 -10.15
C PRO A 94 61.34 -15.32 -9.84
N PRO A 95 60.87 -14.43 -8.96
CA PRO A 95 59.43 -14.25 -8.75
C PRO A 95 58.75 -13.80 -10.05
N LEU A 96 57.64 -14.46 -10.40
CA LEU A 96 56.87 -14.16 -11.60
C LEU A 96 56.29 -12.74 -11.57
N SER A 97 56.36 -12.04 -12.71
CA SER A 97 55.65 -10.77 -12.88
C SER A 97 54.13 -10.97 -12.83
N ALA A 98 53.41 -9.94 -12.41
CA ALA A 98 51.95 -9.97 -12.35
C ALA A 98 51.31 -10.21 -13.73
N ALA A 99 51.93 -9.72 -14.82
CA ALA A 99 51.45 -9.93 -16.18
C ALA A 99 51.59 -11.40 -16.64
N ASP A 100 52.70 -12.05 -16.27
CA ASP A 100 53.02 -13.43 -16.68
C ASP A 100 52.24 -14.48 -15.87
N LYS A 101 51.78 -14.10 -14.67
CA LYS A 101 51.00 -14.97 -13.79
C LYS A 101 49.73 -15.51 -14.46
N ALA A 102 49.12 -14.73 -15.35
CA ALA A 102 47.92 -15.15 -16.09
C ALA A 102 48.23 -16.19 -17.18
N LEU A 103 49.42 -16.15 -17.77
CA LEU A 103 49.90 -17.02 -18.85
C LEU A 103 50.33 -18.40 -18.32
N MET A 104 50.83 -18.45 -17.09
CA MET A 104 51.24 -19.69 -16.41
C MET A 104 50.06 -20.55 -15.90
N ARG A 105 48.80 -20.17 -16.17
CA ARG A 105 47.64 -20.96 -15.75
C ARG A 105 47.52 -22.23 -16.59
N PRO A 106 47.41 -23.41 -15.98
CA PRO A 106 47.19 -24.64 -16.74
C PRO A 106 45.83 -24.58 -17.44
N PRO A 107 45.62 -25.31 -18.56
CA PRO A 107 44.38 -25.28 -19.32
C PRO A 107 43.14 -25.65 -18.47
N ASN A 108 43.31 -26.51 -17.47
CA ASN A 108 42.23 -26.88 -16.53
C ASN A 108 41.75 -25.70 -15.67
N ALA A 109 42.57 -24.67 -15.48
CA ALA A 109 42.25 -23.46 -14.72
C ALA A 109 41.77 -22.29 -15.61
N LEU A 110 41.72 -22.47 -16.93
CA LEU A 110 41.13 -21.49 -17.86
C LEU A 110 39.59 -21.55 -17.87
N GLY A 111 38.99 -22.58 -17.25
CA GLY A 111 37.55 -22.69 -17.07
C GLY A 111 36.99 -21.74 -16.00
N LYS A 112 35.72 -21.40 -16.12
CA LYS A 112 34.99 -20.65 -15.08
C LYS A 112 34.97 -21.51 -13.81
N SER A 113 35.47 -21.00 -12.69
CA SER A 113 35.22 -21.59 -11.37
C SER A 113 33.71 -21.74 -11.21
N THR A 114 33.25 -22.92 -10.82
CA THR A 114 31.83 -23.24 -10.65
C THR A 114 31.12 -22.11 -9.91
N SER A 115 30.19 -21.46 -10.61
CA SER A 115 29.35 -20.40 -10.06
C SER A 115 28.41 -21.00 -9.02
N HIS A 116 28.84 -21.10 -7.76
CA HIS A 116 28.00 -21.49 -6.63
C HIS A 116 26.94 -20.44 -6.26
N VAL A 117 26.67 -19.47 -7.13
CA VAL A 117 25.66 -18.44 -6.94
C VAL A 117 24.84 -18.26 -8.21
N SER A 118 24.26 -19.36 -8.72
CA SER A 118 23.04 -19.21 -9.51
C SER A 118 21.91 -19.07 -8.50
N SER A 119 21.47 -17.84 -8.26
CA SER A 119 20.27 -17.52 -7.49
C SER A 119 19.03 -17.95 -8.28
N ALA A 120 18.78 -19.26 -8.28
CA ALA A 120 17.54 -19.85 -8.75
C ALA A 120 16.42 -19.52 -7.74
N THR A 121 15.38 -18.81 -8.19
CA THR A 121 14.25 -18.37 -7.35
C THR A 121 13.43 -19.53 -6.76
N PHE A 122 13.53 -20.73 -7.35
CA PHE A 122 12.87 -21.94 -6.87
C PHE A 122 13.70 -22.72 -5.82
N LEU A 123 15.00 -22.47 -5.71
CA LEU A 123 15.87 -23.22 -4.81
C LEU A 123 16.01 -22.47 -3.48
N ARG A 124 15.16 -22.80 -2.51
CA ARG A 124 15.26 -22.26 -1.14
C ARG A 124 16.37 -22.98 -0.37
N ARG A 125 17.02 -22.27 0.55
CA ARG A 125 17.97 -22.86 1.50
C ARG A 125 17.21 -23.77 2.47
N THR A 126 17.83 -24.88 2.87
CA THR A 126 17.30 -25.78 3.88
C THR A 126 17.32 -25.10 5.25
N GLU A 127 16.20 -25.13 5.96
CA GLU A 127 16.15 -24.73 7.37
C GLU A 127 16.60 -25.89 8.25
N TYR A 128 17.47 -25.61 9.22
CA TYR A 128 17.85 -26.57 10.25
C TYR A 128 16.91 -26.41 11.45
N VAL A 129 16.44 -27.52 12.02
CA VAL A 129 15.59 -27.51 13.21
C VAL A 129 16.38 -26.89 14.37
N THR A 130 16.05 -25.65 14.70
CA THR A 130 16.55 -24.95 15.90
C THR A 130 15.41 -24.90 16.91
N ALA A 131 15.72 -25.11 18.20
CA ALA A 131 14.74 -25.31 19.27
C ALA A 131 13.86 -24.08 19.61
N SER A 132 13.83 -23.07 18.74
CA SER A 132 13.21 -21.77 18.99
C SER A 132 12.50 -21.23 17.74
N THR A 133 11.77 -22.09 17.04
CA THR A 133 10.81 -21.64 16.03
C THR A 133 9.45 -21.43 16.69
N THR A 134 8.95 -20.20 16.63
CA THR A 134 7.58 -19.76 16.93
C THR A 134 7.09 -19.88 18.39
N GLY A 135 7.13 -18.76 19.11
CA GLY A 135 5.96 -18.19 19.80
C GLY A 135 5.23 -18.97 20.91
N GLY A 136 5.76 -20.10 21.38
CA GLY A 136 5.21 -20.81 22.54
C GLY A 136 5.75 -20.23 23.84
N SER A 137 4.85 -19.94 24.78
CA SER A 137 5.18 -19.51 26.14
C SER A 137 6.30 -20.37 26.72
N LYS A 138 7.30 -19.71 27.32
CA LYS A 138 8.18 -20.40 28.24
C LYS A 138 7.30 -20.85 29.39
N PHE A 139 7.08 -22.16 29.51
CA PHE A 139 6.64 -22.75 30.76
C PHE A 139 7.75 -22.46 31.78
N GLU A 140 7.56 -21.42 32.59
CA GLU A 140 8.35 -21.23 33.80
C GLU A 140 8.06 -22.43 34.69
N SER A 141 9.04 -23.33 34.79
CA SER A 141 9.03 -24.33 35.83
C SER A 141 9.10 -23.61 37.17
N SER A 142 7.98 -23.62 37.89
CA SER A 142 7.89 -23.29 39.31
C SER A 142 8.82 -24.21 40.10
N ASN A 143 10.10 -23.82 40.21
CA ASN A 143 11.03 -24.41 41.15
C ASN A 143 11.09 -23.54 42.39
N SER A 144 10.55 -24.08 43.47
CA SER A 144 10.38 -23.50 44.80
C SER A 144 11.68 -23.41 45.61
N SER A 145 12.80 -23.00 45.00
CA SER A 145 14.08 -22.85 45.70
C SER A 145 14.66 -21.44 45.55
N ASN A 146 13.91 -20.44 45.99
CA ASN A 146 14.55 -19.18 46.40
C ASN A 146 13.82 -18.53 47.59
N THR A 147 13.59 -19.33 48.62
CA THR A 147 13.30 -18.84 49.96
C THR A 147 14.61 -18.67 50.69
N MET A 148 15.20 -17.47 50.65
CA MET A 148 16.01 -16.88 51.74
C MET A 148 16.68 -15.59 51.25
N ARG A 149 16.01 -14.46 51.52
CA ARG A 149 16.58 -13.20 52.04
C ARG A 149 15.53 -12.09 51.99
N LEU A 150 14.54 -12.17 52.89
CA LEU A 150 13.74 -11.00 53.23
C LEU A 150 14.61 -10.01 54.00
N ARG A 151 15.17 -9.02 53.29
CA ARG A 151 15.45 -7.72 53.91
C ARG A 151 14.10 -7.07 54.18
N ARG A 152 13.79 -6.79 55.45
CA ARG A 152 12.63 -6.02 55.88
C ARG A 152 12.64 -4.65 55.20
N LYS A 153 11.96 -4.53 54.05
CA LYS A 153 11.47 -3.24 53.54
C LYS A 153 10.17 -2.93 54.28
N ARG A 154 10.06 -1.70 54.74
CA ARG A 154 8.86 -1.17 55.41
C ARG A 154 7.63 -1.50 54.56
N LYS A 155 6.59 -1.99 55.21
CA LYS A 155 5.27 -2.26 54.62
C LYS A 155 4.76 -0.92 54.06
N GLN A 156 4.92 -0.69 52.76
CA GLN A 156 4.05 0.26 52.08
C GLN A 156 2.66 -0.37 52.10
N VAL A 157 1.67 0.44 52.42
CA VAL A 157 0.27 0.08 52.20
C VAL A 157 0.14 -0.18 50.71
N GLU A 158 -0.01 -1.43 50.30
CA GLU A 158 -0.29 -1.75 48.91
C GLU A 158 -1.69 -1.22 48.63
N THR A 159 -1.77 -0.02 48.06
CA THR A 159 -2.96 0.44 47.36
C THR A 159 -3.26 -0.60 46.28
N SER A 160 -4.53 -1.01 46.16
CA SER A 160 -4.95 -1.94 45.11
C SER A 160 -4.36 -1.51 43.77
N LEU A 161 -3.89 -2.46 42.95
CA LEU A 161 -3.37 -2.15 41.62
C LEU A 161 -4.43 -1.45 40.75
N ASP A 162 -5.70 -1.74 41.02
CA ASP A 162 -6.86 -1.17 40.33
C ASP A 162 -7.45 0.07 41.02
N ASP A 163 -6.80 0.61 42.06
CA ASP A 163 -7.22 1.88 42.66
C ASP A 163 -7.00 3.02 41.64
N PRO A 164 -8.03 3.83 41.30
CA PRO A 164 -7.90 4.92 40.32
C PRO A 164 -6.77 5.89 40.66
N THR A 165 -6.50 6.10 41.96
CA THR A 165 -5.39 6.97 42.41
C THR A 165 -4.03 6.34 42.13
N ASN A 166 -3.93 5.01 42.21
CA ASN A 166 -2.70 4.30 41.91
C ASN A 166 -2.42 4.28 40.40
N ILE A 167 -3.48 4.08 39.61
CA ILE A 167 -3.43 4.14 38.14
C ILE A 167 -2.98 5.54 37.70
N SER A 168 -3.59 6.61 38.22
CA SER A 168 -3.24 7.98 37.85
C SER A 168 -1.78 8.32 38.18
N ARG A 169 -1.27 7.90 39.36
CA ARG A 169 0.16 8.08 39.73
C ARG A 169 1.12 7.37 38.77
N HIS A 170 0.77 6.19 38.28
CA HIS A 170 1.59 5.42 37.33
C HIS A 170 1.50 5.98 35.91
N ILE A 171 0.35 6.53 35.52
CA ILE A 171 0.22 7.29 34.27
C ILE A 171 1.13 8.53 34.30
N LEU A 172 1.04 9.33 35.37
CA LEU A 172 1.88 10.52 35.56
C LEU A 172 3.38 10.18 35.63
N LYS A 173 3.75 9.00 36.16
CA LYS A 173 5.14 8.52 36.14
C LYS A 173 5.67 8.41 34.70
N GLY A 174 4.87 7.92 33.77
CA GLY A 174 5.25 7.84 32.35
C GLY A 174 5.50 9.23 31.75
N PHE A 175 4.59 10.18 31.99
CA PHE A 175 4.73 11.56 31.54
C PHE A 175 5.95 12.25 32.16
N ASN A 176 6.21 12.07 33.46
CA ASN A 176 7.38 12.65 34.14
C ASN A 176 8.71 12.05 33.67
N ILE A 177 8.72 10.77 33.24
CA ILE A 177 9.92 10.16 32.63
C ILE A 177 10.21 10.80 31.26
N ALA A 178 9.16 11.08 30.47
CA ALA A 178 9.28 11.73 29.17
C ALA A 178 9.63 13.22 29.27
N TYR A 179 9.00 13.94 30.20
CA TYR A 179 9.10 15.39 30.41
C TYR A 179 9.43 15.70 31.88
N PRO A 180 10.69 15.50 32.31
CA PRO A 180 11.08 15.68 33.71
C PRO A 180 11.02 17.14 34.19
N ALA A 181 11.01 18.12 33.27
CA ALA A 181 10.91 19.54 33.61
C ALA A 181 9.52 19.92 34.16
N ASP A 182 8.47 19.24 33.72
CA ASP A 182 7.08 19.54 34.07
C ASP A 182 6.60 18.73 35.28
N ALA A 183 7.49 17.92 35.87
CA ALA A 183 7.15 17.01 36.96
C ALA A 183 6.77 17.78 38.24
N TYR A 184 5.52 17.64 38.67
CA TYR A 184 5.05 18.15 39.95
C TYR A 184 5.65 17.37 41.14
N ASN A 185 6.38 18.08 42.01
CA ASN A 185 7.05 17.51 43.19
C ASN A 185 6.46 18.00 44.52
N GLY A 186 5.30 18.65 44.50
CA GLY A 186 4.61 19.16 45.69
C GLY A 186 3.84 18.09 46.46
N GLN A 187 3.00 18.54 47.40
CA GLN A 187 2.07 17.66 48.13
C GLN A 187 0.83 17.36 47.27
N ASP A 188 0.24 16.19 47.46
CA ASP A 188 -1.00 15.79 46.78
C ASP A 188 -2.13 16.79 47.13
N SER A 189 -2.79 17.35 46.11
CA SER A 189 -4.02 18.14 46.21
C SER A 189 -5.14 17.48 45.39
N ALA A 190 -6.36 18.03 45.44
CA ALA A 190 -7.47 17.57 44.61
C ALA A 190 -7.20 17.69 43.10
N GLU A 191 -6.33 18.63 42.70
CA GLU A 191 -6.01 18.91 41.29
C GLU A 191 -4.67 18.32 40.87
N ASN A 192 -3.68 18.27 41.77
CA ASN A 192 -2.32 17.84 41.47
C ASN A 192 -1.90 16.65 42.34
N ILE A 193 -1.66 15.51 41.69
CA ILE A 193 -1.21 14.28 42.35
C ILE A 193 0.27 14.05 42.04
N ARG A 194 1.07 13.68 43.05
CA ARG A 194 2.47 13.33 42.83
C ARG A 194 2.59 11.98 42.14
N ALA A 195 3.37 11.93 41.07
CA ALA A 195 3.65 10.71 40.32
C ALA A 195 4.36 9.63 41.17
N ALA A 196 4.19 8.38 40.77
CA ALA A 196 4.95 7.26 41.34
C ALA A 196 6.46 7.41 41.06
N GLU A 197 7.30 6.88 41.96
CA GLU A 197 8.76 7.01 41.82
C GLU A 197 9.28 6.25 40.59
N SER A 198 10.03 6.96 39.73
CA SER A 198 10.74 6.38 38.58
C SER A 198 12.06 5.74 39.02
N THR A 199 12.32 4.51 38.58
CA THR A 199 13.60 3.84 38.83
C THR A 199 14.69 4.36 37.89
N PRO A 200 15.98 4.26 38.25
CA PRO A 200 17.06 4.64 37.34
C PRO A 200 17.08 3.79 36.05
N GLU A 201 16.63 2.54 36.12
CA GLU A 201 16.54 1.63 34.98
C GLU A 201 15.50 2.10 33.95
N GLU A 202 14.34 2.57 34.40
CA GLU A 202 13.29 3.13 33.53
C GLU A 202 13.77 4.40 32.82
N ARG A 203 14.47 5.29 33.54
CA ARG A 203 15.07 6.50 32.93
C ARG A 203 16.13 6.14 31.89
N LEU A 204 16.95 5.14 32.16
CA LEU A 204 17.94 4.64 31.20
C LEU A 204 17.29 3.99 29.99
N ALA A 205 16.20 3.24 30.18
CA ALA A 205 15.44 2.61 29.11
C ALA A 205 14.79 3.65 28.19
N TRP A 206 14.28 4.76 28.74
CA TRP A 206 13.75 5.88 27.96
C TRP A 206 14.85 6.61 27.18
N ASN A 207 15.97 6.94 27.85
CA ASN A 207 17.09 7.66 27.21
C ASN A 207 17.83 6.83 26.15
N LYS A 208 17.87 5.50 26.30
CA LYS A 208 18.54 4.56 25.39
C LYS A 208 17.63 3.37 25.11
N PRO A 209 16.59 3.56 24.28
CA PRO A 209 15.59 2.54 24.03
C PRO A 209 16.21 1.34 23.30
N LYS A 210 15.92 0.15 23.81
CA LYS A 210 16.28 -1.13 23.20
C LYS A 210 15.01 -1.87 22.81
N HIS A 211 14.96 -2.38 21.59
CA HIS A 211 13.79 -3.10 21.12
C HIS A 211 13.63 -4.43 21.90
N PRO A 212 12.44 -4.71 22.46
CA PRO A 212 12.24 -5.79 23.44
C PRO A 212 12.52 -7.19 22.89
N ARG A 213 12.35 -7.42 21.59
CA ARG A 213 12.59 -8.73 20.95
C ARG A 213 13.92 -8.82 20.20
N ASN A 214 14.52 -7.69 19.84
CA ASN A 214 15.72 -7.65 18.99
C ASN A 214 16.60 -6.46 19.39
N PRO A 215 17.57 -6.66 20.30
CA PRO A 215 18.37 -5.57 20.85
C PRO A 215 19.33 -4.94 19.82
N ASN A 216 19.47 -5.51 18.62
CA ASN A 216 20.31 -4.96 17.55
C ASN A 216 19.61 -3.82 16.79
N LEU A 217 18.29 -3.67 16.94
CA LEU A 217 17.56 -2.55 16.35
C LEU A 217 17.85 -1.25 17.10
N LYS A 218 18.01 -0.16 16.34
CA LYS A 218 18.25 1.17 16.87
C LYS A 218 17.02 2.04 16.62
N LEU A 219 16.69 2.90 17.58
CA LEU A 219 15.69 3.94 17.38
C LEU A 219 16.20 4.91 16.30
N LEU A 220 15.41 5.11 15.25
CA LEU A 220 15.72 6.04 14.17
C LEU A 220 15.08 7.41 14.42
N ASP A 221 13.82 7.41 14.84
CA ASP A 221 13.05 8.63 15.05
C ASP A 221 11.98 8.43 16.13
N SER A 222 11.55 9.54 16.76
CA SER A 222 10.48 9.55 17.76
C SER A 222 9.55 10.73 17.51
N TYR A 223 8.25 10.46 17.51
CA TYR A 223 7.21 11.46 17.32
C TYR A 223 6.36 11.53 18.59
N PRO A 224 6.37 12.67 19.33
CA PRO A 224 5.45 12.85 20.44
C PRO A 224 4.00 12.89 19.93
N LEU A 225 3.07 12.32 20.67
CA LEU A 225 1.64 12.38 20.33
C LEU A 225 1.06 13.70 20.80
N LEU A 226 0.46 14.48 19.89
CA LEU A 226 -0.14 15.78 20.20
C LEU A 226 -1.52 15.92 19.57
N PRO A 227 -2.48 16.59 20.22
CA PRO A 227 -3.73 16.98 19.57
C PRO A 227 -3.49 18.12 18.58
N ASP A 228 -4.24 18.16 17.48
CA ASP A 228 -4.29 19.32 16.57
C ASP A 228 -5.64 20.04 16.69
N TRP A 229 -5.70 21.03 17.58
CA TRP A 229 -6.91 21.83 17.81
C TRP A 229 -7.27 22.71 16.60
N ASP A 230 -6.29 23.03 15.76
CA ASP A 230 -6.48 23.87 14.57
C ASP A 230 -7.11 23.08 13.40
N ALA A 231 -7.22 21.76 13.53
CA ALA A 231 -7.83 20.88 12.54
C ALA A 231 -9.10 20.18 13.04
N THR A 232 -9.57 20.45 14.25
CA THR A 232 -10.85 19.89 14.72
C THR A 232 -12.01 20.47 13.91
N PRO A 233 -12.84 19.63 13.26
CA PRO A 233 -14.00 20.11 12.52
C PRO A 233 -15.08 20.61 13.49
N ASP A 234 -16.03 21.39 12.98
CA ASP A 234 -17.15 21.91 13.77
C ASP A 234 -18.06 20.81 14.37
N THR A 235 -17.99 19.60 13.81
CA THR A 235 -18.65 18.39 14.32
C THR A 235 -17.91 17.71 15.48
N GLY A 236 -16.76 18.23 15.89
CA GLY A 236 -15.93 17.71 16.98
C GLY A 236 -15.02 16.54 16.61
N GLY A 237 -15.24 15.89 15.47
CA GLY A 237 -14.36 14.85 14.96
C GLY A 237 -14.67 14.41 13.53
N TYR A 238 -13.78 13.60 12.98
CA TYR A 238 -13.85 13.12 11.60
C TYR A 238 -14.76 11.90 11.46
N MET A 239 -15.15 11.61 10.23
CA MET A 239 -15.90 10.42 9.86
C MET A 239 -15.12 9.65 8.80
N VAL A 240 -15.05 8.33 8.91
CA VAL A 240 -14.34 7.48 7.95
C VAL A 240 -15.33 6.73 7.08
N PHE A 241 -15.35 7.04 5.78
CA PHE A 241 -16.15 6.32 4.80
C PHE A 241 -15.26 5.35 4.01
N LYS A 242 -15.49 4.05 4.17
CA LYS A 242 -14.79 2.99 3.44
C LYS A 242 -15.64 2.48 2.30
N PHE A 243 -15.19 2.66 1.07
CA PHE A 243 -15.85 2.05 -0.09
C PHE A 243 -15.46 0.57 -0.21
N THR A 244 -16.45 -0.31 -0.35
CA THR A 244 -16.23 -1.75 -0.58
C THR A 244 -15.60 -2.05 -1.95
N ALA A 245 -15.87 -1.20 -2.95
CA ALA A 245 -15.23 -1.21 -4.25
C ALA A 245 -14.76 0.22 -4.59
N PRO A 246 -13.65 0.40 -5.34
CA PRO A 246 -13.15 1.72 -5.71
C PRO A 246 -14.26 2.58 -6.35
N PRO A 247 -14.47 3.82 -5.89
CA PRO A 247 -15.51 4.69 -6.43
C PRO A 247 -15.27 5.06 -7.89
N ILE A 248 -13.99 5.23 -8.24
CA ILE A 248 -13.50 5.42 -9.59
C ILE A 248 -12.61 4.21 -9.91
N ASN A 249 -12.91 3.53 -11.01
CA ASN A 249 -12.09 2.44 -11.51
C ASN A 249 -11.86 2.70 -13.00
N ASN A 250 -10.79 3.42 -13.32
CA ASN A 250 -10.40 3.64 -14.71
C ASN A 250 -9.48 2.48 -15.14
N PRO A 251 -9.92 1.59 -16.03
CA PRO A 251 -9.10 0.45 -16.47
C PRO A 251 -7.86 0.88 -17.25
N LEU A 252 -7.84 2.10 -17.80
CA LEU A 252 -6.72 2.65 -18.58
C LEU A 252 -5.67 3.36 -17.71
N ASP A 253 -6.04 3.78 -16.50
CA ASP A 253 -5.18 4.51 -15.58
C ASP A 253 -5.44 4.05 -14.14
N PRO A 254 -4.62 3.13 -13.60
CA PRO A 254 -4.76 2.63 -12.24
C PRO A 254 -4.21 3.60 -11.18
N SER A 255 -3.79 4.82 -11.56
CA SER A 255 -3.29 5.80 -10.61
C SER A 255 -4.40 6.36 -9.71
N TYR A 256 -3.99 6.95 -8.58
CA TYR A 256 -4.90 7.60 -7.65
C TYR A 256 -5.54 8.83 -8.32
N ASP A 257 -6.87 8.93 -8.32
CA ASP A 257 -7.57 10.10 -8.83
C ASP A 257 -7.64 11.20 -7.73
N PRO A 258 -6.95 12.34 -7.90
CA PRO A 258 -6.88 13.39 -6.88
C PRO A 258 -8.23 14.05 -6.59
N ARG A 259 -9.24 13.87 -7.46
CA ARG A 259 -10.61 14.37 -7.21
C ARG A 259 -11.25 13.73 -5.98
N LEU A 260 -10.79 12.54 -5.57
CA LEU A 260 -11.26 11.86 -4.37
C LEU A 260 -10.92 12.63 -3.09
N ASP A 261 -9.87 13.44 -3.07
CA ASP A 261 -9.45 14.23 -1.90
C ASP A 261 -10.47 15.33 -1.55
N VAL A 262 -11.28 15.76 -2.51
CA VAL A 262 -12.23 16.86 -2.38
C VAL A 262 -13.66 16.41 -2.72
N ALA A 263 -13.92 15.10 -2.70
CA ALA A 263 -15.23 14.55 -3.04
C ALA A 263 -16.31 14.95 -2.03
N LEU A 264 -17.55 15.07 -2.51
CA LEU A 264 -18.70 15.34 -1.65
C LEU A 264 -19.54 14.07 -1.49
N LEU A 265 -19.89 13.79 -0.24
CA LEU A 265 -20.80 12.70 0.11
C LEU A 265 -22.05 13.30 0.75
N ARG A 266 -23.16 13.31 0.00
CA ARG A 266 -24.43 13.88 0.44
C ARG A 266 -25.35 12.78 0.98
N PRO A 267 -25.88 12.88 2.20
CA PRO A 267 -26.93 11.98 2.68
C PRO A 267 -28.20 12.16 1.85
N ALA A 268 -28.71 11.07 1.28
CA ALA A 268 -29.89 11.03 0.40
C ALA A 268 -31.14 10.45 1.08
N GLY A 269 -31.15 10.39 2.41
CA GLY A 269 -32.25 9.85 3.23
C GLY A 269 -32.03 8.41 3.71
N GLN A 270 -33.00 7.90 4.46
CA GLN A 270 -33.03 6.53 5.00
C GLN A 270 -34.05 5.67 4.23
N THR A 271 -33.78 4.37 4.15
CA THR A 271 -34.78 3.42 3.69
C THR A 271 -35.75 3.13 4.83
N ILE A 272 -36.97 2.69 4.50
CA ILE A 272 -37.96 2.29 5.52
C ILE A 272 -37.38 1.19 6.42
N GLU A 273 -36.71 0.19 5.82
CA GLU A 273 -36.07 -0.91 6.56
C GLU A 273 -34.97 -0.42 7.52
N ASP A 274 -34.13 0.51 7.08
CA ASP A 274 -33.06 1.06 7.93
C ASP A 274 -33.63 1.90 9.08
N GLN A 275 -34.71 2.64 8.82
CA GLN A 275 -35.38 3.44 9.85
C GLN A 275 -36.07 2.55 10.89
N GLU A 276 -36.76 1.49 10.47
CA GLU A 276 -37.38 0.52 11.39
C GLU A 276 -36.34 -0.13 12.29
N ARG A 277 -35.22 -0.61 11.73
CA ARG A 277 -34.11 -1.15 12.51
C ARG A 277 -33.52 -0.14 13.48
N TYR A 278 -33.33 1.11 13.05
CA TYR A 278 -32.83 2.16 13.93
C TYR A 278 -33.79 2.42 15.11
N MET A 279 -35.11 2.37 14.88
CA MET A 279 -36.10 2.48 15.94
C MET A 279 -36.07 1.29 16.90
N GLU A 280 -35.88 0.06 16.40
CA GLU A 280 -35.70 -1.15 17.22
C GLU A 280 -34.44 -1.05 18.09
N ASP A 281 -33.29 -0.68 17.50
CA ASP A 281 -32.02 -0.53 18.20
C ASP A 281 -32.11 0.58 19.27
N LEU A 282 -32.82 1.68 18.98
CA LEU A 282 -33.08 2.73 19.97
C LEU A 282 -33.92 2.23 21.15
N GLN A 283 -34.90 1.37 20.91
CA GLN A 283 -35.69 0.76 21.98
C GLN A 283 -34.82 -0.20 22.81
N ALA A 284 -33.96 -0.98 22.17
CA ALA A 284 -33.01 -1.86 22.86
C ALA A 284 -32.04 -1.07 23.75
N HIS A 285 -31.46 0.02 23.23
CA HIS A 285 -30.58 0.91 24.01
C HIS A 285 -31.31 1.56 25.20
N LYS A 286 -32.60 1.92 25.06
CA LYS A 286 -33.40 2.43 26.18
C LYS A 286 -33.58 1.38 27.29
N LEU A 287 -33.61 0.10 26.95
CA LEU A 287 -33.71 -1.00 27.92
C LEU A 287 -32.35 -1.33 28.55
N ASP A 288 -31.26 -1.23 27.78
CA ASP A 288 -29.88 -1.42 28.24
C ASP A 288 -28.96 -0.26 27.82
N PRO A 289 -28.83 0.78 28.68
CA PRO A 289 -28.00 1.95 28.40
C PRO A 289 -26.49 1.69 28.46
N THR A 290 -26.03 0.44 28.67
CA THR A 290 -24.59 0.12 28.66
C THR A 290 -24.03 -0.09 27.25
N VAL A 291 -24.90 -0.35 26.27
CA VAL A 291 -24.54 -0.46 24.86
C VAL A 291 -24.43 0.96 24.25
N PRO A 292 -23.52 1.23 23.31
CA PRO A 292 -23.43 2.53 22.65
C PRO A 292 -24.75 2.94 21.96
N PRO A 293 -25.02 4.26 21.85
CA PRO A 293 -26.22 4.75 21.19
C PRO A 293 -26.20 4.33 19.70
N PRO A 294 -27.32 3.84 19.16
CA PRO A 294 -27.38 3.43 17.77
C PRO A 294 -27.21 4.63 16.84
N ILE A 295 -26.65 4.38 15.65
CA ILE A 295 -26.41 5.41 14.64
C ILE A 295 -27.30 5.12 13.43
N ALA A 296 -27.99 6.16 12.96
CA ALA A 296 -28.85 6.07 11.78
C ALA A 296 -28.05 5.80 10.51
N ARG A 297 -28.57 4.89 9.69
CA ARG A 297 -27.98 4.48 8.41
C ARG A 297 -28.61 5.26 7.26
N TYR A 298 -27.77 5.83 6.42
CA TYR A 298 -28.21 6.62 5.28
C TYR A 298 -27.79 6.00 3.95
N GLN A 299 -28.55 6.33 2.93
CA GLN A 299 -28.12 6.27 1.54
C GLN A 299 -27.30 7.54 1.25
N PHE A 300 -26.29 7.43 0.37
CA PHE A 300 -25.40 8.55 0.06
C PHE A 300 -25.28 8.75 -1.44
N GLU A 301 -25.38 9.99 -1.89
CA GLU A 301 -24.98 10.41 -3.24
C GLU A 301 -23.53 10.88 -3.21
N PHE A 302 -22.72 10.37 -4.13
CA PHE A 302 -21.30 10.67 -4.23
C PHE A 302 -21.02 11.54 -5.45
N PHE A 303 -20.38 12.68 -5.20
CA PHE A 303 -20.08 13.68 -6.22
C PHE A 303 -18.59 13.97 -6.31
N LEU A 304 -18.14 14.28 -7.53
CA LEU A 304 -16.75 14.66 -7.82
C LEU A 304 -16.70 15.94 -8.63
N PRO A 305 -15.63 16.74 -8.51
CA PRO A 305 -15.38 17.82 -9.44
C PRO A 305 -15.34 17.30 -10.89
N SER A 306 -15.85 18.08 -11.83
CA SER A 306 -15.83 17.70 -13.25
C SER A 306 -14.40 17.45 -13.74
N ASP A 307 -13.45 18.31 -13.35
CA ASP A 307 -12.06 18.28 -13.79
C ASP A 307 -11.03 18.10 -12.67
N LYS A 308 -9.94 17.38 -12.99
CA LYS A 308 -8.79 17.18 -12.08
C LYS A 308 -8.03 18.49 -11.78
N SER A 309 -8.04 19.46 -12.70
CA SER A 309 -7.34 20.74 -12.53
C SER A 309 -7.91 21.57 -11.38
N LYS A 310 -9.22 21.47 -11.13
CA LYS A 310 -9.94 22.22 -10.08
C LYS A 310 -9.53 21.79 -8.67
N VAL A 311 -8.99 20.59 -8.48
CA VAL A 311 -8.64 20.04 -7.14
C VAL A 311 -7.70 20.94 -6.36
N ARG A 312 -6.68 21.51 -7.03
CA ARG A 312 -5.74 22.43 -6.36
C ARG A 312 -6.45 23.68 -5.85
N GLY A 313 -7.29 24.29 -6.68
CA GLY A 313 -8.09 25.47 -6.33
C GLY A 313 -9.08 25.20 -5.21
N ILE A 314 -9.73 24.03 -5.22
CA ILE A 314 -10.66 23.62 -4.15
C ILE A 314 -9.91 23.46 -2.82
N LYS A 315 -8.79 22.72 -2.82
CA LYS A 315 -7.97 22.57 -1.60
C LYS A 315 -7.53 23.92 -1.07
N ARG A 316 -7.05 24.81 -1.96
CA ARG A 316 -6.65 26.19 -1.64
C ARG A 316 -7.78 26.99 -1.01
N ASN A 317 -8.99 26.93 -1.57
CA ASN A 317 -10.16 27.65 -1.08
C ASN A 317 -10.59 27.24 0.35
N PHE A 318 -10.27 26.01 0.77
CA PHE A 318 -10.53 25.52 2.12
C PHE A 318 -9.29 25.56 3.04
N THR A 319 -8.18 26.16 2.60
CA THR A 319 -7.01 26.38 3.48
C THR A 319 -7.22 27.55 4.42
N THR A 320 -6.59 27.48 5.60
CA THR A 320 -6.50 28.62 6.51
C THR A 320 -5.27 29.49 6.24
N HIS A 321 -4.34 29.03 5.39
CA HIS A 321 -3.20 29.82 4.97
C HIS A 321 -3.61 30.86 3.92
N ASP A 322 -3.40 32.15 4.15
CA ASP A 322 -3.66 33.22 3.16
C ASP A 322 -5.03 33.07 2.43
N PRO A 323 -6.16 33.12 3.17
CA PRO A 323 -7.50 32.82 2.62
C PRO A 323 -8.01 33.88 1.64
N THR A 324 -7.46 35.09 1.66
CA THR A 324 -7.88 36.22 0.80
C THR A 324 -7.31 36.16 -0.61
N ASN A 325 -6.38 35.25 -0.88
CA ASN A 325 -5.69 35.16 -2.15
C ASN A 325 -6.45 34.26 -3.14
N GLU A 326 -7.40 34.88 -3.84
CA GLU A 326 -8.24 34.23 -4.84
C GLU A 326 -7.64 34.22 -6.25
N ALA A 327 -6.48 34.85 -6.46
CA ALA A 327 -5.89 35.04 -7.80
C ALA A 327 -5.55 33.72 -8.51
N ASP A 328 -5.22 32.68 -7.71
CA ASP A 328 -4.84 31.35 -8.18
C ASP A 328 -5.99 30.32 -8.11
N ILE A 329 -7.22 30.75 -7.83
CA ILE A 329 -8.39 29.86 -7.69
C ILE A 329 -9.27 29.95 -8.94
N ASP A 330 -9.34 28.85 -9.68
CA ASP A 330 -10.19 28.70 -10.86
C ASP A 330 -11.63 28.35 -10.46
N PHE A 331 -12.42 29.36 -10.08
CA PHE A 331 -13.84 29.21 -9.76
C PHE A 331 -14.70 29.04 -11.02
N ASP A 332 -15.76 28.27 -10.89
CA ASP A 332 -16.88 28.32 -11.84
C ASP A 332 -17.78 29.51 -11.49
N ILE A 333 -18.42 30.11 -12.50
CA ILE A 333 -19.38 31.20 -12.32
C ILE A 333 -20.77 30.61 -12.49
N ALA A 334 -21.59 30.71 -11.45
CA ALA A 334 -23.01 30.41 -11.46
C ALA A 334 -23.83 31.68 -11.22
N GLU A 335 -25.12 31.66 -11.54
CA GLU A 335 -26.05 32.71 -11.17
C GLU A 335 -26.75 32.30 -9.87
N ASP A 336 -26.79 33.19 -8.88
CA ASP A 336 -27.60 32.98 -7.68
C ASP A 336 -29.09 33.32 -7.96
N ASP A 337 -29.96 33.09 -6.97
CA ASP A 337 -31.42 33.24 -7.12
C ASP A 337 -31.86 34.66 -7.53
N GLU A 338 -30.97 35.65 -7.37
CA GLU A 338 -31.16 37.05 -7.74
C GLU A 338 -30.51 37.41 -9.10
N GLY A 339 -29.87 36.46 -9.77
CA GLY A 339 -29.21 36.63 -11.07
C GLY A 339 -27.85 37.32 -11.01
N GLN A 340 -27.20 37.36 -9.84
CA GLN A 340 -25.85 37.87 -9.66
C GLN A 340 -24.81 36.75 -9.87
N PRO A 341 -23.64 37.07 -10.42
CA PRO A 341 -22.59 36.06 -10.61
C PRO A 341 -21.99 35.65 -9.26
N ARG A 342 -22.14 34.37 -8.91
CA ARG A 342 -21.56 33.72 -7.73
C ARG A 342 -20.41 32.80 -8.12
N LYS A 343 -19.31 32.87 -7.37
CA LYS A 343 -18.19 31.93 -7.47
C LYS A 343 -18.56 30.60 -6.82
N CYS A 344 -18.36 29.49 -7.52
CA CYS A 344 -18.63 28.15 -7.00
C CYS A 344 -17.67 27.11 -7.59
N PHE A 345 -17.78 25.88 -7.08
CA PHE A 345 -17.19 24.70 -7.68
C PHE A 345 -18.31 23.72 -8.04
N LYS A 346 -18.32 23.27 -9.30
CA LYS A 346 -19.29 22.30 -9.78
C LYS A 346 -18.85 20.87 -9.49
N TYR A 347 -19.78 20.08 -8.97
CA TYR A 347 -19.61 18.67 -8.64
C TYR A 347 -20.67 17.84 -9.34
N ASP A 348 -20.24 16.84 -10.11
CA ASP A 348 -21.11 15.94 -10.84
C ASP A 348 -21.44 14.70 -9.99
N ASN A 349 -22.70 14.26 -10.03
CA ASN A 349 -23.12 13.02 -9.40
C ASN A 349 -22.52 11.82 -10.14
N ILE A 350 -21.74 11.02 -9.44
CA ILE A 350 -21.10 9.82 -10.01
C ILE A 350 -21.95 8.58 -9.73
N ARG A 351 -22.47 8.45 -8.50
CA ARG A 351 -23.07 7.22 -8.00
C ARG A 351 -23.80 7.42 -6.68
N THR A 352 -24.82 6.58 -6.46
CA THR A 352 -25.42 6.36 -5.13
C THR A 352 -24.84 5.13 -4.42
N TYR A 353 -24.57 5.28 -3.14
CA TYR A 353 -24.10 4.26 -2.22
C TYR A 353 -25.13 4.01 -1.12
N GLU A 354 -25.11 2.80 -0.58
CA GLU A 354 -25.87 2.42 0.59
C GLU A 354 -24.92 2.01 1.72
N THR A 355 -25.36 2.21 2.96
CA THR A 355 -24.60 1.83 4.15
C THR A 355 -24.65 0.32 4.33
N SER A 356 -23.49 -0.35 4.27
CA SER A 356 -23.35 -1.78 4.49
C SER A 356 -23.08 -2.11 5.97
N GLN A 357 -22.26 -1.30 6.63
CA GLN A 357 -21.89 -1.47 8.04
C GLN A 357 -21.57 -0.09 8.60
N GLN A 358 -21.92 0.14 9.86
CA GLN A 358 -21.64 1.39 10.55
C GLN A 358 -21.31 1.07 12.00
N VAL A 359 -20.22 1.66 12.50
CA VAL A 359 -19.74 1.52 13.88
C VAL A 359 -19.21 2.87 14.32
N GLY A 360 -19.46 3.24 15.57
CA GLY A 360 -18.96 4.47 16.16
C GLY A 360 -19.64 4.73 17.49
N ASP A 361 -19.08 5.64 18.27
CA ASP A 361 -19.68 6.14 19.49
C ASP A 361 -19.55 7.67 19.50
N PRO A 362 -20.65 8.41 19.30
CA PRO A 362 -20.63 9.87 19.40
C PRO A 362 -20.22 10.40 20.78
N SER A 363 -20.36 9.59 21.84
CA SER A 363 -20.01 9.96 23.21
C SER A 363 -18.53 9.71 23.54
N ASP A 364 -17.90 8.72 22.92
CA ASP A 364 -16.47 8.39 23.05
C ASP A 364 -15.76 8.33 21.69
N THR A 365 -15.38 9.49 21.19
CA THR A 365 -14.74 9.65 19.86
C THR A 365 -13.28 9.21 19.79
N TYR A 366 -12.65 8.86 20.92
CA TYR A 366 -11.25 8.40 20.99
C TYR A 366 -11.12 6.92 21.35
N GLY A 367 -12.19 6.28 21.86
CA GLY A 367 -12.15 4.92 22.39
C GLY A 367 -11.98 3.79 21.36
N ASP A 368 -12.39 4.00 20.10
CA ASP A 368 -12.34 2.96 19.06
C ASP A 368 -11.18 3.18 18.07
N VAL A 369 -11.26 4.23 17.23
CA VAL A 369 -10.28 4.50 16.18
C VAL A 369 -9.88 5.97 16.21
N VAL A 370 -8.59 6.23 16.04
CA VAL A 370 -8.01 7.57 15.97
C VAL A 370 -7.19 7.67 14.69
N ALA A 371 -7.34 8.76 13.94
CA ALA A 371 -6.48 9.05 12.80
C ALA A 371 -5.17 9.67 13.29
N LEU A 372 -4.04 9.27 12.70
CA LEU A 372 -2.72 9.79 13.04
C LEU A 372 -2.05 10.36 11.78
N ALA A 373 -1.56 11.59 11.87
CA ALA A 373 -0.72 12.21 10.86
C ALA A 373 0.66 12.51 11.44
N LEU A 374 1.71 11.99 10.81
CA LEU A 374 3.09 12.31 11.18
C LEU A 374 3.49 13.62 10.53
N HIS A 375 3.88 14.59 11.35
CA HIS A 375 4.42 15.85 10.89
C HIS A 375 5.89 15.96 11.30
N ASP A 376 6.76 16.24 10.32
CA ASP A 376 8.18 16.51 10.49
C ASP A 376 8.55 17.67 9.56
N PRO A 377 8.66 18.91 10.07
CA PRO A 377 8.89 20.08 9.24
C PRO A 377 10.26 20.06 8.54
N GLU A 378 11.20 19.23 9.00
CA GLU A 378 12.52 19.08 8.37
C GLU A 378 12.51 18.05 7.22
N LYS A 379 11.55 17.11 7.21
CA LYS A 379 11.49 16.01 6.23
C LYS A 379 10.33 16.10 5.24
N HIS A 380 9.23 16.74 5.63
CA HIS A 380 8.03 16.86 4.82
C HIS A 380 7.91 18.28 4.26
N GLU A 381 8.42 18.49 3.05
CA GLU A 381 8.22 19.73 2.28
C GLU A 381 6.88 19.65 1.54
N SER A 382 5.82 20.22 2.12
CA SER A 382 4.50 20.37 1.48
C SER A 382 4.06 21.84 1.48
N GLU A 383 3.20 22.23 0.53
CA GLU A 383 2.57 23.56 0.55
C GLU A 383 1.90 23.80 1.93
N PRO A 384 2.12 24.96 2.57
CA PRO A 384 1.50 25.25 3.86
C PRO A 384 -0.03 25.41 3.69
N LEU A 385 -0.80 24.54 4.34
CA LEU A 385 -2.27 24.61 4.33
C LEU A 385 -2.83 25.50 5.45
N ARG A 386 -1.96 25.97 6.35
CA ARG A 386 -2.28 26.84 7.49
C ARG A 386 -1.13 27.80 7.78
N ASP A 387 -1.42 28.92 8.41
CA ASP A 387 -0.41 29.95 8.75
C ASP A 387 0.62 29.45 9.78
N THR A 388 0.19 28.62 10.74
CA THR A 388 1.03 28.14 11.83
C THR A 388 1.78 26.86 11.43
N LYS A 389 3.12 26.86 11.57
CA LYS A 389 3.91 25.64 11.38
C LYS A 389 3.73 24.70 12.57
N LEU A 390 3.38 23.44 12.31
CA LEU A 390 3.38 22.39 13.33
C LEU A 390 4.82 22.08 13.76
N GLN A 391 4.97 21.74 15.05
CA GLN A 391 6.19 21.10 15.52
C GLN A 391 6.23 19.63 15.10
N LYS A 392 7.41 19.01 15.21
CA LYS A 392 7.55 17.59 14.92
C LYS A 392 6.77 16.74 15.91
N ALA A 393 5.71 16.08 15.45
CA ALA A 393 4.83 15.26 16.27
C ALA A 393 3.94 14.34 15.43
N ALA A 394 3.36 13.35 16.09
CA ALA A 394 2.27 12.54 15.58
C ALA A 394 0.96 13.18 16.05
N TYR A 395 0.30 13.90 15.14
CA TYR A 395 -0.95 14.57 15.43
C TYR A 395 -2.10 13.58 15.34
N PHE A 396 -2.94 13.55 16.36
CA PHE A 396 -4.06 12.63 16.43
C PHE A 396 -5.40 13.35 16.26
N TYR A 397 -6.34 12.70 15.59
CA TYR A 397 -7.65 13.25 15.27
C TYR A 397 -8.75 12.24 15.62
N PRO A 398 -9.80 12.66 16.36
CA PRO A 398 -10.89 11.78 16.75
C PRO A 398 -11.68 11.32 15.53
N ILE A 399 -12.08 10.05 15.52
CA ILE A 399 -13.02 9.50 14.53
C ILE A 399 -14.32 9.16 15.25
N THR A 400 -15.36 9.93 14.93
CA THR A 400 -16.70 9.77 15.52
C THR A 400 -17.38 8.48 15.07
N GLN A 401 -17.21 8.14 13.80
CA GLN A 401 -17.82 6.94 13.21
C GLN A 401 -17.06 6.47 11.98
N ARG A 402 -17.19 5.16 11.72
CA ARG A 402 -16.71 4.49 10.54
C ARG A 402 -17.87 3.80 9.81
N THR A 403 -18.05 4.17 8.56
CA THR A 403 -19.13 3.69 7.70
C THR A 403 -18.56 2.98 6.49
N SER A 404 -18.99 1.74 6.26
CA SER A 404 -18.68 0.96 5.06
C SER A 404 -19.78 1.15 4.01
N LEU A 405 -19.42 1.67 2.85
CA LEU A 405 -20.33 1.98 1.75
C LEU A 405 -20.25 0.90 0.66
N ARG A 406 -21.40 0.47 0.16
CA ARG A 406 -21.51 -0.41 -1.01
C ARG A 406 -22.26 0.28 -2.15
N PRO A 407 -21.85 0.09 -3.42
CA PRO A 407 -22.58 0.62 -4.56
C PRO A 407 -24.03 0.16 -4.54
N ARG A 408 -24.98 1.10 -4.63
CA ARG A 408 -26.39 0.76 -4.69
C ARG A 408 -26.70 0.12 -6.04
N ARG A 409 -27.43 -1.00 -6.03
CA ARG A 409 -27.89 -1.64 -7.27
C ARG A 409 -28.98 -0.79 -7.95
N PRO A 410 -29.07 -0.80 -9.29
CA PRO A 410 -30.19 -0.17 -9.98
C PRO A 410 -31.52 -0.79 -9.53
N GLY A 411 -32.47 0.05 -9.13
CA GLY A 411 -33.78 -0.36 -8.63
C GLY A 411 -34.48 0.75 -7.87
N ARG A 412 -35.81 0.62 -7.69
CA ARG A 412 -36.57 1.47 -6.77
C ARG A 412 -36.34 0.95 -5.35
N VAL A 413 -36.04 1.85 -4.43
CA VAL A 413 -35.91 1.57 -2.99
C VAL A 413 -36.93 2.45 -2.30
N ASP A 414 -37.67 1.87 -1.35
CA ASP A 414 -38.65 2.62 -0.58
C ASP A 414 -37.93 3.44 0.48
N MET A 415 -37.94 4.75 0.27
CA MET A 415 -37.32 5.75 1.15
C MET A 415 -38.37 6.29 2.11
N THR A 416 -37.96 6.66 3.33
CA THR A 416 -38.84 7.35 4.28
C THR A 416 -39.29 8.71 3.74
N GLU A 417 -38.34 9.44 3.13
CA GLU A 417 -38.56 10.74 2.52
C GLU A 417 -37.98 10.72 1.11
N GLU A 418 -38.80 11.07 0.11
CA GLU A 418 -38.34 11.21 -1.27
C GLU A 418 -37.62 12.55 -1.43
N GLN A 419 -36.29 12.52 -1.45
CA GLN A 419 -35.48 13.69 -1.80
C GLN A 419 -35.33 13.81 -3.32
N PRO A 420 -35.27 15.04 -3.86
CA PRO A 420 -35.03 15.25 -5.27
C PRO A 420 -33.63 14.72 -5.65
N LYS A 421 -33.57 14.01 -6.77
CA LYS A 421 -32.31 13.56 -7.37
C LYS A 421 -31.51 14.78 -7.79
N VAL A 422 -30.26 14.87 -7.30
CA VAL A 422 -29.36 15.98 -7.63
C VAL A 422 -28.25 15.45 -8.54
N ASP A 423 -28.19 15.98 -9.76
CA ASP A 423 -27.16 15.63 -10.74
C ASP A 423 -25.91 16.49 -10.60
N ILE A 424 -26.06 17.76 -10.21
CA ILE A 424 -24.97 18.72 -10.04
C ILE A 424 -25.12 19.43 -8.69
N ILE A 425 -24.01 19.54 -7.94
CA ILE A 425 -23.91 20.39 -6.76
C ILE A 425 -22.99 21.56 -7.07
N GLU A 426 -23.47 22.77 -6.78
CA GLU A 426 -22.67 24.00 -6.85
C GLU A 426 -22.26 24.40 -5.43
N ALA A 427 -21.03 24.05 -5.05
CA ALA A 427 -20.50 24.35 -3.72
C ALA A 427 -19.83 25.73 -3.73
N ALA A 428 -20.26 26.63 -2.85
CA ALA A 428 -19.58 27.89 -2.58
C ALA A 428 -19.05 27.89 -1.15
N GLY A 429 -17.83 28.39 -0.96
CA GLY A 429 -17.29 28.62 0.38
C GLY A 429 -18.11 29.70 1.08
N LYS A 430 -18.44 29.47 2.35
CA LYS A 430 -19.04 30.47 3.23
C LYS A 430 -18.13 30.65 4.42
N ASP A 431 -17.99 31.89 4.90
CA ASP A 431 -17.27 32.15 6.14
C ASP A 431 -17.90 31.37 7.31
N PRO A 432 -17.08 30.83 8.22
CA PRO A 432 -17.58 30.05 9.34
C PRO A 432 -18.41 30.93 10.27
N GLU A 433 -19.72 30.68 10.34
CA GLU A 433 -20.62 31.37 11.29
C GLU A 433 -20.46 30.84 12.73
N SER A 434 -19.88 29.65 12.92
CA SER A 434 -19.94 28.88 14.17
C SER A 434 -18.60 28.74 14.93
N PHE A 435 -17.86 29.83 15.09
CA PHE A 435 -16.62 29.84 15.89
C PHE A 435 -16.84 29.31 17.34
N GLU A 436 -18.02 29.59 17.91
CA GLU A 436 -18.38 29.19 19.28
C GLU A 436 -18.42 27.67 19.49
N ARG A 437 -18.92 26.89 18.52
CA ARG A 437 -19.02 25.43 18.67
C ARG A 437 -17.64 24.77 18.72
N ARG A 438 -16.75 25.24 17.86
CA ARG A 438 -15.38 24.76 17.80
C ARG A 438 -14.61 25.10 19.08
N GLU A 439 -14.80 26.31 19.61
CA GLU A 439 -14.28 26.68 20.92
C GLU A 439 -14.83 25.81 22.05
N MET A 440 -16.13 25.49 22.04
CA MET A 440 -16.72 24.62 23.06
C MET A 440 -16.11 23.22 23.06
N TYR A 441 -15.89 22.63 21.88
CA TYR A 441 -15.18 21.34 21.78
C TYR A 441 -13.75 21.44 22.32
N ARG A 442 -13.05 22.51 21.97
CA ARG A 442 -11.70 22.76 22.47
C ARG A 442 -11.68 22.89 24.01
N LYS A 443 -12.57 23.70 24.59
CA LYS A 443 -12.70 23.87 26.05
C LYS A 443 -13.01 22.54 26.76
N ARG A 444 -13.95 21.75 26.21
CA ARG A 444 -14.28 20.42 26.74
C ARG A 444 -13.08 19.48 26.71
N ALA A 445 -12.30 19.50 25.64
CA ALA A 445 -11.15 18.62 25.48
C ALA A 445 -9.91 19.10 26.27
N GLU A 446 -9.79 20.40 26.51
CA GLU A 446 -8.80 20.99 27.45
C GLU A 446 -9.21 20.82 28.92
N GLY A 447 -10.41 20.27 29.20
CA GLY A 447 -10.90 20.03 30.56
C GLY A 447 -11.25 21.32 31.32
N MET A 448 -11.43 22.44 30.62
CA MET A 448 -11.96 23.66 31.22
C MET A 448 -13.47 23.51 31.37
N GLU A 449 -13.99 23.67 32.59
CA GLU A 449 -15.44 23.63 32.85
C GLU A 449 -16.15 24.58 31.88
N VAL A 450 -17.04 24.02 31.05
CA VAL A 450 -17.98 24.79 30.25
C VAL A 450 -19.06 25.23 31.24
N GLY A 451 -18.94 26.46 31.76
CA GLY A 451 -20.02 27.08 32.52
C GLY A 451 -21.27 27.14 31.65
N GLU A 452 -22.36 26.57 32.15
CA GLU A 452 -23.71 26.66 31.55
C GLU A 452 -24.19 28.10 31.33
#